data_AF-A0A1B6W120-F1
#
_entry.id   AF-A0A1B6W120-F1
#
_cell.length_a   1.000
_cell.length_b   1.000
_cell.length_c   1.000
_cell.angle_alpha   90.00
_cell.angle_beta   90.00
_cell.angle_gamma   90.00
#
_symmetry.space_group_name_H-M   'P 1'
#
loop_
_entity.id
_entity.type
_entity.pdbx_description
1 polymer ?
#
loop_
_entity_poly.entity_id
_entity_poly.type
_entity_poly.pdbx_seq_one_letter_code
_entity_poly.pdbx_strand_id
1 'polypeptide(L)'
;MASANISFDKIPASTRKPGVYAEWNLKRAMRNLPTNRQRVLLIAQHTTDLGAVSALTDVYSAAEVAERYGAGSQAHLMADTAIKAYANAALSIITLADNSAGVAAAGKITITGNATTQGVLRVGIGNADVLMVAVAAGDSADTVGKAVKAAIAAQPGLPVSAAEAAGVVTITAKNKGTEGNAIRLLAACTAAGISTTVTAMAGGDANPDIQPALTAVIADGHDIIACGISDEANLLKLRAHLEKVGAPTEKRWAIGVYGHSGTLATATTLAGKLNNGFMLCAWYRGTPSLPCELAAAFASVMASEEDPARPLNTLALEGIGLCDSKDKTMRTEQENALYNGVAPVETSPDGSRAQIVRAITTYTKTANGTADESLLDVTTVRTLIYVSKACIQRVALRFPREKLSDKTPARVRSELIDVLMRCEELEILEQVEANLPNLIVERDKQNVNMLDVRIPSDVVNGLHVVGMVVDLYL
;
A
#
# COMPACT_ATOMS: atom_id res chain seq x y z
N MET A 1 23.86 28.76 -35.28
CA MET A 1 23.61 29.47 -33.99
C MET A 1 24.19 30.86 -34.17
N ALA A 2 23.49 31.92 -33.73
CA ALA A 2 23.94 33.30 -33.94
C ALA A 2 24.99 33.79 -32.91
N SER A 3 25.20 33.05 -31.81
CA SER A 3 26.24 33.31 -30.80
C SER A 3 26.69 31.99 -30.16
N ALA A 4 27.95 31.95 -29.71
CA ALA A 4 28.56 30.77 -29.08
C ALA A 4 28.06 30.49 -27.65
N ASN A 5 27.54 31.52 -26.98
CA ASN A 5 27.20 31.51 -25.55
C ASN A 5 25.76 31.96 -25.25
N ILE A 6 25.08 32.63 -26.19
CA ILE A 6 23.73 33.17 -26.00
C ILE A 6 22.82 32.61 -27.10
N SER A 7 21.71 31.99 -26.70
CA SER A 7 20.68 31.47 -27.60
C SER A 7 19.32 32.01 -27.23
N PHE A 8 18.54 32.40 -28.24
CA PHE A 8 17.16 32.82 -28.08
C PHE A 8 16.21 31.71 -28.55
N ASP A 9 15.16 31.42 -27.77
CA ASP A 9 14.15 30.40 -28.06
C ASP A 9 12.94 30.99 -28.81
N LYS A 10 12.54 32.22 -28.49
CA LYS A 10 11.31 32.87 -29.00
C LYS A 10 11.60 34.05 -29.90
N ILE A 11 12.76 34.70 -29.77
CA ILE A 11 13.17 35.81 -30.64
C ILE A 11 13.88 35.24 -31.89
N PRO A 12 13.26 35.31 -33.08
CA PRO A 12 13.88 34.77 -34.29
C PRO A 12 15.07 35.62 -34.73
N ALA A 13 16.14 34.97 -35.20
CA ALA A 13 17.29 35.68 -35.79
C ALA A 13 16.94 36.48 -37.06
N SER A 14 15.80 36.16 -37.69
CA SER A 14 15.26 36.86 -38.85
C SER A 14 14.41 38.08 -38.51
N THR A 15 14.34 38.50 -37.24
CA THR A 15 13.56 39.68 -36.81
C THR A 15 14.14 40.95 -37.44
N ARG A 16 13.37 41.61 -38.31
CA ARG A 16 13.80 42.83 -39.05
C ARG A 16 13.29 44.13 -38.43
N LYS A 17 12.32 44.07 -37.51
CA LYS A 17 11.78 45.26 -36.83
C LYS A 17 12.83 45.78 -35.84
N PRO A 18 13.29 47.05 -35.94
CA PRO A 18 14.19 47.64 -34.96
C PRO A 18 13.54 47.73 -33.57
N GLY A 19 14.28 47.39 -32.51
CA GLY A 19 13.81 47.46 -31.13
C GLY A 19 14.68 46.69 -30.14
N VAL A 20 14.39 46.85 -28.85
CA VAL A 20 14.97 46.03 -27.77
C VAL A 20 13.94 44.95 -27.40
N TYR A 21 14.35 43.70 -27.49
CA TYR A 21 13.49 42.55 -27.21
C TYR A 21 14.10 41.74 -26.08
N ALA A 22 13.26 41.26 -25.16
CA ALA A 22 13.65 40.38 -24.08
C ALA A 22 12.76 39.13 -24.11
N GLU A 23 13.33 37.97 -23.77
CA GLU A 23 12.58 36.74 -23.52
C GLU A 23 12.95 36.19 -22.15
N TRP A 24 11.95 35.63 -21.46
CA TRP A 24 12.20 34.92 -20.20
C TRP A 24 12.61 33.49 -20.48
N ASN A 25 13.82 33.15 -20.06
CA ASN A 25 14.29 31.77 -20.04
C ASN A 25 13.93 31.12 -18.70
N LEU A 26 12.86 30.33 -18.70
CA LEU A 26 12.41 29.59 -17.52
C LEU A 26 13.16 28.28 -17.30
N LYS A 27 14.03 27.86 -18.24
CA LYS A 27 14.81 26.62 -18.12
C LYS A 27 15.68 26.64 -16.87
N ARG A 28 16.08 27.82 -16.33
CA ARG A 28 16.88 27.93 -15.10
C ARG A 28 16.09 28.27 -13.82
N ALA A 29 14.77 28.41 -13.91
CA ALA A 29 13.94 28.92 -12.83
C ALA A 29 13.86 27.97 -11.62
N MET A 30 13.75 26.66 -11.86
CA MET A 30 13.68 25.64 -10.80
C MET A 30 15.03 24.93 -10.67
N ARG A 31 15.62 25.03 -9.47
CA ARG A 31 16.84 24.32 -9.09
C ARG A 31 16.60 23.26 -8.02
N ASN A 32 15.52 23.35 -7.25
CA ASN A 32 15.25 22.42 -6.16
C ASN A 32 14.92 21.02 -6.70
N LEU A 33 15.16 20.00 -5.88
CA LEU A 33 14.69 18.65 -6.11
C LEU A 33 13.14 18.61 -6.06
N PRO A 34 12.50 17.66 -6.75
CA PRO A 34 11.05 17.51 -6.68
C PRO A 34 10.59 17.14 -5.27
N THR A 35 9.47 17.73 -4.83
CA THR A 35 8.78 17.30 -3.60
C THR A 35 8.22 15.89 -3.80
N ASN A 36 8.40 15.01 -2.81
CA ASN A 36 8.09 13.59 -2.94
C ASN A 36 6.75 13.18 -2.31
N ARG A 37 5.71 14.00 -2.50
CA ARG A 37 4.37 13.69 -2.00
C ARG A 37 3.83 12.42 -2.66
N GLN A 38 3.62 11.38 -1.88
CA GLN A 38 3.15 10.07 -2.38
C GLN A 38 1.62 10.06 -2.57
N ARG A 39 1.16 9.61 -3.74
CA ARG A 39 -0.27 9.33 -4.01
C ARG A 39 -0.56 7.85 -3.81
N VAL A 40 -1.61 7.57 -3.02
CA VAL A 40 -2.06 6.20 -2.74
C VAL A 40 -3.36 5.92 -3.47
N LEU A 41 -3.42 4.79 -4.18
CA LEU A 41 -4.63 4.25 -4.77
C LEU A 41 -5.14 3.09 -3.93
N LEU A 42 -6.42 3.14 -3.55
CA LEU A 42 -7.14 2.03 -2.94
C LEU A 42 -7.93 1.29 -4.04
N ILE A 43 -7.72 -0.02 -4.16
CA ILE A 43 -8.52 -0.91 -5.01
C ILE A 43 -9.35 -1.81 -4.10
N ALA A 44 -10.67 -1.67 -4.16
CA ALA A 44 -11.58 -2.34 -3.22
C ALA A 44 -12.92 -2.72 -3.86
N GLN A 45 -13.72 -3.53 -3.17
CA GLN A 45 -15.10 -3.82 -3.55
C GLN A 45 -16.08 -2.79 -2.98
N HIS A 46 -17.10 -2.44 -3.77
CA HIS A 46 -18.25 -1.64 -3.32
C HIS A 46 -19.50 -2.53 -3.19
N THR A 47 -20.52 -2.04 -2.49
CA THR A 47 -21.81 -2.76 -2.34
C THR A 47 -23.00 -1.99 -2.90
N THR A 48 -22.80 -0.75 -3.33
CA THR A 48 -23.80 0.09 -4.02
C THR A 48 -23.85 -0.22 -5.52
N ASP A 49 -24.88 0.23 -6.23
CA ASP A 49 -24.95 0.02 -7.68
C ASP A 49 -24.17 1.11 -8.43
N LEU A 50 -22.87 0.88 -8.64
CA LEU A 50 -21.96 1.78 -9.37
C LEU A 50 -21.47 1.18 -10.70
N GLY A 51 -22.12 0.11 -11.18
CA GLY A 51 -21.64 -0.70 -12.29
C GLY A 51 -20.42 -1.57 -11.93
N ALA A 52 -19.85 -2.26 -12.92
CA ALA A 52 -18.76 -3.22 -12.67
C ALA A 52 -17.48 -2.58 -12.11
N VAL A 53 -17.22 -1.33 -12.48
CA VAL A 53 -16.04 -0.54 -12.06
C VAL A 53 -16.50 0.89 -11.83
N SER A 54 -16.15 1.50 -10.70
CA SER A 54 -16.43 2.91 -10.45
C SER A 54 -15.44 3.82 -11.20
N ALA A 55 -15.80 5.10 -11.35
CA ALA A 55 -14.81 6.11 -11.72
C ALA A 55 -13.77 6.29 -10.59
N LEU A 56 -12.51 6.60 -10.97
CA LEU A 56 -11.48 7.01 -10.02
C LEU A 56 -11.92 8.30 -9.32
N THR A 57 -11.88 8.31 -8.00
CA THR A 57 -12.32 9.46 -7.19
C THR A 57 -11.33 9.69 -6.04
N ASP A 58 -11.04 10.95 -5.73
CA ASP A 58 -10.26 11.32 -4.55
C ASP A 58 -11.05 11.06 -3.26
N VAL A 59 -10.35 10.68 -2.19
CA VAL A 59 -10.96 10.37 -0.89
C VAL A 59 -10.57 11.43 0.13
N TYR A 60 -11.57 12.09 0.71
CA TYR A 60 -11.37 13.10 1.76
C TYR A 60 -11.92 12.69 3.13
N SER A 61 -12.90 11.79 3.16
CA SER A 61 -13.47 11.28 4.41
C SER A 61 -14.00 9.86 4.25
N ALA A 62 -13.95 9.07 5.33
CA ALA A 62 -14.53 7.73 5.36
C ALA A 62 -16.06 7.76 5.22
N ALA A 63 -16.72 8.80 5.74
CA ALA A 63 -18.18 8.94 5.66
C ALA A 63 -18.68 9.12 4.22
N GLU A 64 -17.98 9.92 3.40
CA GLU A 64 -18.30 10.07 1.98
C GLU A 64 -18.12 8.74 1.22
N VAL A 65 -17.07 7.99 1.57
CA VAL A 65 -16.84 6.65 0.98
C VAL A 65 -17.96 5.69 1.39
N ALA A 66 -18.41 5.73 2.65
CA ALA A 66 -19.53 4.92 3.13
C ALA A 66 -20.84 5.22 2.37
N GLU A 67 -21.14 6.49 2.14
CA GLU A 67 -22.35 6.92 1.42
C GLU A 67 -22.30 6.47 -0.05
N ARG A 68 -21.16 6.68 -0.71
CA ARG A 68 -21.01 6.43 -2.15
C ARG A 68 -20.82 4.95 -2.50
N TYR A 69 -19.95 4.25 -1.78
CA TYR A 69 -19.53 2.88 -2.09
C TYR A 69 -20.18 1.83 -1.17
N GLY A 70 -20.92 2.29 -0.15
CA GLY A 70 -21.68 1.45 0.78
C GLY A 70 -21.01 1.34 2.15
N ALA A 71 -21.78 1.59 3.20
CA ALA A 71 -21.31 1.49 4.57
C ALA A 71 -20.94 0.05 4.93
N GLY A 72 -19.73 -0.13 5.45
CA GLY A 72 -19.14 -1.44 5.75
C GLY A 72 -18.76 -2.25 4.52
N SER A 73 -18.70 -1.64 3.33
CA SER A 73 -18.04 -2.26 2.19
C SER A 73 -16.53 -2.33 2.42
N GLN A 74 -15.85 -3.17 1.64
CA GLN A 74 -14.38 -3.21 1.63
C GLN A 74 -13.78 -1.82 1.34
N ALA A 75 -14.38 -1.06 0.43
CA ALA A 75 -13.99 0.32 0.12
C ALA A 75 -14.07 1.24 1.35
N HIS A 76 -15.17 1.18 2.09
CA HIS A 76 -15.35 1.95 3.33
C HIS A 76 -14.28 1.61 4.38
N LEU A 77 -14.05 0.32 4.62
CA LEU A 77 -13.06 -0.13 5.60
C LEU A 77 -11.65 0.31 5.23
N MET A 78 -11.24 0.11 3.97
CA MET A 78 -9.91 0.54 3.51
C MET A 78 -9.72 2.05 3.64
N ALA A 79 -10.72 2.85 3.28
CA ALA A 79 -10.63 4.31 3.40
C ALA A 79 -10.56 4.76 4.86
N ASP A 80 -11.38 4.18 5.75
CA ASP A 80 -11.36 4.49 7.18
C ASP A 80 -10.00 4.16 7.81
N THR A 81 -9.47 2.95 7.56
CA THR A 81 -8.15 2.56 8.09
C THR A 81 -7.03 3.40 7.47
N ALA A 82 -7.07 3.70 6.17
CA ALA A 82 -6.06 4.51 5.50
C ALA A 82 -5.97 5.93 6.08
N ILE A 83 -7.11 6.57 6.36
CA ILE A 83 -7.19 7.92 6.94
C ILE A 83 -6.75 7.90 8.41
N LYS A 84 -7.12 6.87 9.19
CA LYS A 84 -6.65 6.70 10.57
C LYS A 84 -5.13 6.53 10.63
N ALA A 85 -4.57 5.74 9.71
CA ALA A 85 -3.14 5.49 9.64
C ALA A 85 -2.33 6.74 9.25
N TYR A 86 -2.84 7.54 8.30
CA TYR A 86 -2.25 8.82 7.94
C TYR A 86 -3.29 9.79 7.38
N ALA A 87 -3.72 10.76 8.19
CA ALA A 87 -4.82 11.67 7.84
C ALA A 87 -4.54 12.59 6.64
N ASN A 88 -3.25 12.88 6.35
CA ASN A 88 -2.85 13.75 5.24
C ASN A 88 -2.54 12.98 3.94
N ALA A 89 -2.80 11.67 3.91
CA ALA A 89 -2.57 10.83 2.74
C ALA A 89 -3.32 11.38 1.52
N ALA A 90 -2.63 11.48 0.37
CA ALA A 90 -3.28 11.78 -0.91
C ALA A 90 -3.95 10.50 -1.43
N LEU A 91 -5.16 10.23 -0.94
CA LEU A 91 -5.91 9.02 -1.23
C LEU A 91 -6.81 9.20 -2.46
N SER A 92 -6.80 8.19 -3.31
CA SER A 92 -7.74 7.98 -4.39
C SER A 92 -8.28 6.57 -4.31
N ILE A 93 -9.50 6.35 -4.78
CA ILE A 93 -10.15 5.05 -4.74
C ILE A 93 -10.78 4.71 -6.09
N ILE A 94 -10.60 3.46 -6.49
CA ILE A 94 -11.35 2.83 -7.57
C ILE A 94 -11.93 1.53 -7.03
N THR A 95 -13.20 1.28 -7.33
CA THR A 95 -13.91 0.15 -6.77
C THR A 95 -14.47 -0.78 -7.83
N LEU A 96 -14.67 -2.03 -7.45
CA LEU A 96 -15.21 -3.09 -8.26
C LEU A 96 -16.51 -3.59 -7.65
N ALA A 97 -17.48 -3.94 -8.49
CA ALA A 97 -18.62 -4.71 -8.02
C ALA A 97 -18.16 -6.12 -7.63
N ASP A 98 -18.90 -6.75 -6.73
CA ASP A 98 -18.73 -8.17 -6.45
C ASP A 98 -18.86 -9.01 -7.73
N ASN A 99 -18.13 -10.12 -7.81
CA ASN A 99 -18.29 -11.06 -8.91
C ASN A 99 -19.74 -11.59 -8.96
N SER A 100 -20.33 -11.68 -10.15
CA SER A 100 -21.69 -12.20 -10.31
C SER A 100 -21.83 -13.64 -9.81
N ALA A 101 -20.77 -14.45 -9.97
CA ALA A 101 -20.66 -15.80 -9.43
C ALA A 101 -20.09 -15.86 -8.00
N GLY A 102 -19.78 -14.69 -7.41
CA GLY A 102 -19.22 -14.57 -6.07
C GLY A 102 -20.18 -15.09 -5.00
N VAL A 103 -19.61 -15.76 -4.00
CA VAL A 103 -20.32 -16.26 -2.82
C VAL A 103 -19.91 -15.43 -1.61
N ALA A 104 -20.88 -14.99 -0.81
CA ALA A 104 -20.62 -14.29 0.44
C ALA A 104 -20.26 -15.29 1.53
N ALA A 105 -19.17 -15.00 2.26
CA ALA A 105 -18.81 -15.80 3.42
C ALA A 105 -19.92 -15.73 4.49
N ALA A 106 -20.18 -16.84 5.15
CA ALA A 106 -21.17 -16.92 6.22
C ALA A 106 -20.59 -17.57 7.47
N GLY A 107 -21.01 -17.07 8.62
CA GLY A 107 -20.68 -17.56 9.95
C GLY A 107 -21.92 -17.53 10.83
N LYS A 108 -21.85 -18.08 12.03
CA LYS A 108 -23.01 -18.17 12.94
C LYS A 108 -22.62 -17.89 14.37
N ILE A 109 -23.51 -17.21 15.09
CA ILE A 109 -23.51 -17.18 16.55
C ILE A 109 -24.76 -17.93 16.99
N THR A 110 -24.56 -19.13 17.52
CA THR A 110 -25.65 -19.97 18.03
C THR A 110 -25.80 -19.73 19.52
N ILE A 111 -26.97 -19.26 19.92
CA ILE A 111 -27.34 -18.99 21.30
C ILE A 111 -28.30 -20.08 21.73
N THR A 112 -28.04 -20.69 22.89
CA THR A 112 -28.90 -21.76 23.43
C THR A 112 -29.18 -21.52 24.91
N GLY A 113 -30.35 -22.01 25.36
CA GLY A 113 -30.79 -21.90 26.74
C GLY A 113 -31.63 -20.65 27.03
N ASN A 114 -31.90 -20.44 28.31
CA ASN A 114 -32.66 -19.31 28.84
C ASN A 114 -31.83 -18.65 29.95
N ALA A 115 -31.82 -17.32 29.96
CA ALA A 115 -31.09 -16.56 30.97
C ALA A 115 -31.72 -16.77 32.35
N THR A 116 -30.93 -17.25 33.31
CA THR A 116 -31.35 -17.37 34.72
C THR A 116 -30.93 -16.16 35.55
N THR A 117 -29.97 -15.38 35.06
CA THR A 117 -29.52 -14.13 35.66
C THR A 117 -29.43 -13.04 34.61
N GLN A 118 -29.46 -11.77 35.03
CA GLN A 118 -29.09 -10.66 34.16
C GLN A 118 -27.60 -10.74 33.79
N GLY A 119 -27.25 -10.30 32.59
CA GLY A 119 -25.86 -10.22 32.13
C GLY A 119 -25.72 -9.43 30.84
N VAL A 120 -24.53 -9.53 30.22
CA VAL A 120 -24.25 -8.89 28.93
C VAL A 120 -23.63 -9.90 28.00
N LEU A 121 -24.16 -9.97 26.78
CA LEU A 121 -23.55 -10.66 25.65
C LEU A 121 -22.68 -9.69 24.87
N ARG A 122 -21.39 -10.00 24.79
CA ARG A 122 -20.39 -9.25 24.02
C ARG A 122 -20.19 -9.91 22.67
N VAL A 123 -20.35 -9.17 21.59
CA VAL A 123 -20.16 -9.65 20.21
C VAL A 123 -19.09 -8.82 19.51
N GLY A 124 -18.01 -9.46 19.08
CA GLY A 124 -16.95 -8.84 18.27
C GLY A 124 -17.04 -9.28 16.81
N ILE A 125 -16.91 -8.34 15.89
CA ILE A 125 -16.97 -8.56 14.44
C ILE A 125 -15.81 -7.81 13.78
N GLY A 126 -14.85 -8.54 13.22
CA GLY A 126 -13.62 -7.96 12.67
C GLY A 126 -12.91 -7.09 13.71
N ASN A 127 -12.36 -5.97 13.26
CA ASN A 127 -11.68 -4.97 14.09
C ASN A 127 -12.62 -3.84 14.61
N ALA A 128 -13.93 -4.05 14.58
CA ALA A 128 -14.87 -3.07 15.08
C ALA A 128 -15.01 -3.13 16.62
N ASP A 129 -15.59 -2.07 17.19
CA ASP A 129 -15.92 -2.03 18.60
C ASP A 129 -16.84 -3.19 19.01
N VAL A 130 -16.61 -3.72 20.21
CA VAL A 130 -17.38 -4.84 20.74
C VAL A 130 -18.82 -4.38 21.02
N LEU A 131 -19.78 -5.03 20.37
CA LEU A 131 -21.20 -4.79 20.58
C LEU A 131 -21.63 -5.38 21.93
N MET A 132 -22.31 -4.57 22.73
CA MET A 132 -22.77 -4.94 24.06
C MET A 132 -24.30 -5.10 24.04
N VAL A 133 -24.77 -6.34 24.19
CA VAL A 133 -26.20 -6.68 24.19
C VAL A 133 -26.62 -7.05 25.60
N ALA A 134 -27.55 -6.28 26.17
CA ALA A 134 -28.10 -6.58 27.48
C ALA A 134 -28.95 -7.86 27.44
N VAL A 135 -28.81 -8.71 28.45
CA VAL A 135 -29.60 -9.94 28.62
C VAL A 135 -30.30 -9.85 29.97
N ALA A 136 -31.64 -9.88 29.97
CA ALA A 136 -32.45 -9.87 31.18
C ALA A 136 -32.68 -11.31 31.69
N ALA A 137 -32.97 -11.44 33.00
CA ALA A 137 -33.38 -12.71 33.55
C ALA A 137 -34.72 -13.16 32.92
N GLY A 138 -34.78 -14.41 32.47
CA GLY A 138 -35.93 -14.97 31.76
C GLY A 138 -35.85 -14.86 30.23
N ASP A 139 -34.90 -14.11 29.68
CA ASP A 139 -34.75 -14.01 28.22
C ASP A 139 -34.45 -15.37 27.58
N SER A 140 -35.17 -15.65 26.50
CA SER A 140 -34.92 -16.83 25.67
C SER A 140 -33.78 -16.59 24.69
N ALA A 141 -33.16 -17.66 24.19
CA ALA A 141 -32.15 -17.57 23.13
C ALA A 141 -32.63 -16.78 21.90
N ASP A 142 -33.91 -16.92 21.51
CA ASP A 142 -34.52 -16.18 20.39
C ASP A 142 -34.61 -14.67 20.68
N THR A 143 -35.00 -14.29 21.90
CA THR A 143 -35.03 -12.88 22.34
C THR A 143 -33.63 -12.26 22.27
N VAL A 144 -32.63 -12.95 22.81
CA VAL A 144 -31.24 -12.47 22.80
C VAL A 144 -30.70 -12.42 21.37
N GLY A 145 -30.99 -13.42 20.54
CA GLY A 145 -30.60 -13.44 19.14
C GLY A 145 -31.15 -12.24 18.36
N LYS A 146 -32.43 -11.91 18.54
CA LYS A 146 -33.06 -10.73 17.92
C LYS A 146 -32.38 -9.43 18.36
N ALA A 147 -31.99 -9.33 19.63
CA ALA A 147 -31.25 -8.19 20.14
C ALA A 147 -29.84 -8.08 19.53
N VAL A 148 -29.13 -9.21 19.33
CA VAL A 148 -27.84 -9.23 18.61
C VAL A 148 -28.01 -8.77 17.16
N LYS A 149 -29.00 -9.29 16.44
CA LYS A 149 -29.31 -8.85 15.07
C LYS A 149 -29.57 -7.35 15.01
N ALA A 150 -30.36 -6.81 15.94
CA ALA A 150 -30.67 -5.39 16.00
C ALA A 150 -29.41 -4.54 16.30
N ALA A 151 -28.54 -5.00 17.20
CA ALA A 151 -27.28 -4.32 17.51
C ALA A 151 -26.35 -4.26 16.28
N ILE A 152 -26.26 -5.34 15.50
CA ILE A 152 -25.49 -5.37 14.25
C ILE A 152 -26.11 -4.41 13.22
N ALA A 153 -27.44 -4.41 13.07
CA ALA A 153 -28.12 -3.54 12.12
C ALA A 153 -28.00 -2.04 12.46
N ALA A 154 -27.86 -1.71 13.75
CA ALA A 154 -27.62 -0.34 14.22
C ALA A 154 -26.21 0.19 13.88
N GLN A 155 -25.29 -0.67 13.48
CA GLN A 155 -23.91 -0.33 13.11
C GLN A 155 -23.68 -0.62 11.62
N PRO A 156 -24.16 0.26 10.70
CA PRO A 156 -24.05 0.03 9.27
C PRO A 156 -22.59 0.02 8.78
N GLY A 157 -21.62 0.51 9.57
CA GLY A 157 -20.19 0.44 9.24
C GLY A 157 -19.57 -0.96 9.30
N LEU A 158 -20.26 -1.96 9.87
CA LEU A 158 -19.73 -3.33 9.98
C LEU A 158 -19.66 -4.05 8.62
N PRO A 159 -18.66 -4.93 8.38
CA PRO A 159 -18.51 -5.68 7.13
C PRO A 159 -19.57 -6.76 6.88
N VAL A 160 -20.55 -6.90 7.76
CA VAL A 160 -21.49 -8.02 7.76
C VAL A 160 -22.93 -7.54 7.89
N SER A 161 -23.84 -8.42 7.48
CA SER A 161 -25.27 -8.36 7.77
C SER A 161 -25.65 -9.57 8.63
N ALA A 162 -26.72 -9.44 9.42
CA ALA A 162 -27.20 -10.50 10.30
C ALA A 162 -28.66 -10.86 10.04
N ALA A 163 -28.94 -12.16 10.00
CA ALA A 163 -30.27 -12.73 10.03
C ALA A 163 -30.38 -13.63 11.26
N GLU A 164 -31.53 -13.65 11.92
CA GLU A 164 -31.75 -14.46 13.12
C GLU A 164 -32.94 -15.39 12.92
N ALA A 165 -32.80 -16.62 13.40
CA ALA A 165 -33.88 -17.59 13.49
C ALA A 165 -33.67 -18.50 14.71
N ALA A 166 -34.61 -18.47 15.66
CA ALA A 166 -34.68 -19.38 16.81
C ALA A 166 -33.37 -19.46 17.63
N GLY A 167 -32.73 -18.30 17.89
CA GLY A 167 -31.49 -18.19 18.63
C GLY A 167 -30.22 -18.41 17.79
N VAL A 168 -30.34 -18.70 16.50
CA VAL A 168 -29.20 -18.79 15.57
C VAL A 168 -29.09 -17.50 14.78
N VAL A 169 -28.07 -16.70 15.09
CA VAL A 169 -27.73 -15.49 14.33
C VAL A 169 -26.76 -15.87 13.21
N THR A 170 -27.26 -15.93 11.98
CA THR A 170 -26.45 -16.12 10.78
C THR A 170 -25.88 -14.78 10.34
N ILE A 171 -24.56 -14.69 10.28
CA ILE A 171 -23.80 -13.51 9.89
C ILE A 171 -23.27 -13.73 8.48
N THR A 172 -23.53 -12.81 7.56
CA THR A 172 -23.14 -12.90 6.14
C THR A 172 -22.31 -11.67 5.77
N ALA A 173 -21.17 -11.87 5.12
CA ALA A 173 -20.33 -10.78 4.64
C ALA A 173 -21.10 -9.92 3.62
N LYS A 174 -20.92 -8.60 3.67
CA LYS A 174 -21.58 -7.68 2.74
C LYS A 174 -21.01 -7.77 1.33
N ASN A 175 -19.68 -7.89 1.21
CA ASN A 175 -19.01 -8.18 -0.05
C ASN A 175 -18.84 -9.70 -0.20
N LYS A 176 -19.13 -10.20 -1.40
CA LYS A 176 -18.83 -11.57 -1.83
C LYS A 176 -17.34 -11.74 -2.12
N GLY A 177 -16.86 -12.98 -2.02
CA GLY A 177 -15.46 -13.33 -2.24
C GLY A 177 -14.79 -13.95 -1.03
N THR A 178 -13.53 -14.35 -1.20
CA THR A 178 -12.72 -15.03 -0.20
C THR A 178 -12.35 -14.13 0.98
N GLU A 179 -12.30 -12.82 0.77
CA GLU A 179 -11.94 -11.84 1.80
C GLU A 179 -12.89 -11.88 3.00
N GLY A 180 -14.17 -12.21 2.78
CA GLY A 180 -15.15 -12.36 3.86
C GLY A 180 -14.83 -13.49 4.85
N ASN A 181 -14.00 -14.47 4.45
CA ASN A 181 -13.58 -15.57 5.32
C ASN A 181 -12.61 -15.10 6.43
N ALA A 182 -11.95 -13.96 6.23
CA ALA A 182 -11.04 -13.38 7.23
C ALA A 182 -11.76 -12.59 8.34
N ILE A 183 -13.08 -12.36 8.20
CA ILE A 183 -13.85 -11.61 9.21
C ILE A 183 -13.94 -12.45 10.49
N ARG A 184 -13.28 -11.98 11.53
CA ARG A 184 -13.28 -12.64 12.84
C ARG A 184 -14.61 -12.43 13.56
N LEU A 185 -15.16 -13.50 14.14
CA LEU A 185 -16.34 -13.45 14.99
C LEU A 185 -15.97 -13.87 16.42
N LEU A 186 -16.46 -13.13 17.40
CA LEU A 186 -16.31 -13.45 18.82
C LEU A 186 -17.66 -13.26 19.52
N ALA A 187 -17.99 -14.14 20.45
CA ALA A 187 -19.17 -14.01 21.30
C ALA A 187 -18.85 -14.53 22.71
N ALA A 188 -19.21 -13.75 23.73
CA ALA A 188 -19.06 -14.14 25.13
C ALA A 188 -20.22 -13.59 25.97
N CYS A 189 -20.93 -14.47 26.68
CA CYS A 189 -22.06 -14.10 27.53
C CYS A 189 -21.70 -14.23 29.01
N THR A 190 -22.10 -13.26 29.83
CA THR A 190 -21.96 -13.34 31.30
C THR A 190 -23.25 -13.77 32.01
N ALA A 191 -24.39 -13.84 31.31
CA ALA A 191 -25.65 -14.29 31.88
C ALA A 191 -25.63 -15.81 32.07
N ALA A 192 -25.96 -16.29 33.27
CA ALA A 192 -26.07 -17.72 33.52
C ALA A 192 -27.25 -18.31 32.73
N GLY A 193 -27.13 -19.57 32.30
CA GLY A 193 -28.16 -20.27 31.53
C GLY A 193 -28.17 -20.01 30.03
N ILE A 194 -27.39 -19.03 29.54
CA ILE A 194 -27.12 -18.82 28.11
C ILE A 194 -25.75 -19.39 27.73
N SER A 195 -25.72 -20.20 26.68
CA SER A 195 -24.49 -20.65 26.04
C SER A 195 -24.40 -20.11 24.62
N THR A 196 -23.20 -19.71 24.20
CA THR A 196 -22.92 -19.14 22.88
C THR A 196 -21.83 -19.92 22.17
N THR A 197 -22.13 -20.41 20.97
CA THR A 197 -21.16 -21.09 20.10
C THR A 197 -20.95 -20.27 18.83
N VAL A 198 -19.71 -19.94 18.50
CA VAL A 198 -19.35 -19.22 17.27
C VAL A 198 -18.86 -20.19 16.21
N THR A 199 -19.49 -20.17 15.05
CA THR A 199 -18.98 -20.77 13.82
C THR A 199 -18.29 -19.67 13.02
N ALA A 200 -16.99 -19.85 12.75
CA ALA A 200 -16.19 -18.88 11.99
C ALA A 200 -16.76 -18.64 10.59
N MET A 201 -16.48 -17.46 10.03
CA MET A 201 -16.86 -17.10 8.67
C MET A 201 -16.13 -18.00 7.67
N ALA A 202 -16.86 -18.62 6.75
CA ALA A 202 -16.30 -19.48 5.71
C ALA A 202 -17.18 -19.51 4.46
N GLY A 203 -16.69 -20.15 3.39
CA GLY A 203 -17.46 -20.40 2.17
C GLY A 203 -17.55 -19.22 1.21
N GLY A 204 -16.90 -18.09 1.52
CA GLY A 204 -16.72 -17.01 0.57
C GLY A 204 -15.77 -17.43 -0.55
N ASP A 205 -16.17 -17.19 -1.80
CA ASP A 205 -15.47 -17.66 -2.99
C ASP A 205 -15.72 -16.73 -4.20
N ALA A 206 -14.89 -16.87 -5.22
CA ALA A 206 -14.89 -16.12 -6.48
C ALA A 206 -14.81 -14.60 -6.29
N ASN A 207 -13.59 -14.10 -6.07
CA ASN A 207 -13.28 -12.67 -6.03
C ASN A 207 -13.54 -11.98 -7.39
N PRO A 208 -13.81 -10.67 -7.39
CA PRO A 208 -13.87 -9.91 -8.63
C PRO A 208 -12.50 -9.75 -9.28
N ASP A 209 -12.49 -9.47 -10.59
CA ASP A 209 -11.29 -9.22 -11.36
C ASP A 209 -10.82 -7.77 -11.20
N ILE A 210 -9.57 -7.55 -10.77
CA ILE A 210 -9.00 -6.20 -10.64
C ILE A 210 -8.51 -5.56 -11.95
N GLN A 211 -8.37 -6.33 -13.04
CA GLN A 211 -7.83 -5.85 -14.32
C GLN A 211 -8.56 -4.61 -14.87
N PRO A 212 -9.92 -4.53 -14.84
CA PRO A 212 -10.63 -3.35 -15.32
C PRO A 212 -10.27 -2.08 -14.52
N ALA A 213 -10.14 -2.19 -13.19
CA ALA A 213 -9.72 -1.08 -12.35
C ALA A 213 -8.28 -0.63 -12.68
N LEU A 214 -7.35 -1.57 -12.79
CA LEU A 214 -5.96 -1.30 -13.17
C LEU A 214 -5.84 -0.65 -14.55
N THR A 215 -6.73 -1.00 -15.48
CA THR A 215 -6.77 -0.42 -16.82
C THR A 215 -7.25 1.03 -16.79
N ALA A 216 -8.19 1.36 -15.90
CA ALA A 216 -8.71 2.73 -15.77
C ALA A 216 -7.68 3.69 -15.17
N VAL A 217 -6.88 3.25 -14.20
CA VAL A 217 -5.94 4.13 -13.46
C VAL A 217 -4.55 4.27 -14.09
N ILE A 218 -4.26 3.51 -15.15
CA ILE A 218 -2.92 3.42 -15.73
C ILE A 218 -2.39 4.79 -16.19
N ALA A 219 -3.28 5.65 -16.68
CA ALA A 219 -2.95 6.96 -17.22
C ALA A 219 -2.79 8.05 -16.14
N ASP A 220 -3.37 7.88 -14.96
CA ASP A 220 -3.36 8.88 -13.89
C ASP A 220 -2.03 8.85 -13.12
N GLY A 221 -1.45 7.66 -12.92
CA GLY A 221 -0.17 7.47 -12.23
C GLY A 221 -0.28 7.67 -10.72
N HIS A 222 -0.04 6.58 -9.97
CA HIS A 222 -0.03 6.56 -8.50
C HIS A 222 1.33 6.06 -8.04
N ASP A 223 1.75 6.42 -6.82
CA ASP A 223 3.05 5.99 -6.28
C ASP A 223 2.91 4.69 -5.49
N ILE A 224 1.77 4.49 -4.82
CA ILE A 224 1.48 3.31 -4.00
C ILE A 224 0.07 2.81 -4.32
N ILE A 225 -0.10 1.50 -4.50
CA ILE A 225 -1.38 0.86 -4.77
C ILE A 225 -1.68 -0.14 -3.66
N ALA A 226 -2.65 0.16 -2.79
CA ALA A 226 -3.17 -0.77 -1.81
C ALA A 226 -4.24 -1.65 -2.45
N CYS A 227 -3.96 -2.95 -2.54
CA CYS A 227 -4.88 -3.93 -3.11
C CYS A 227 -5.68 -4.61 -2.00
N GLY A 228 -6.99 -4.38 -1.99
CA GLY A 228 -7.90 -5.02 -1.03
C GLY A 228 -8.18 -6.49 -1.34
N ILE A 229 -7.94 -6.93 -2.58
CA ILE A 229 -8.25 -8.29 -3.04
C ILE A 229 -6.93 -9.06 -3.16
N SER A 230 -6.70 -9.96 -2.21
CA SER A 230 -5.39 -10.55 -1.92
C SER A 230 -5.17 -11.96 -2.48
N ASP A 231 -6.08 -12.44 -3.35
CA ASP A 231 -5.89 -13.73 -4.01
C ASP A 231 -4.78 -13.69 -5.07
N GLU A 232 -4.16 -14.84 -5.28
CA GLU A 232 -3.03 -15.01 -6.18
C GLU A 232 -3.32 -14.55 -7.61
N ALA A 233 -4.52 -14.82 -8.15
CA ALA A 233 -4.85 -14.47 -9.53
C ALA A 233 -4.92 -12.94 -9.72
N ASN A 234 -5.47 -12.22 -8.75
CA ASN A 234 -5.51 -10.77 -8.75
C ASN A 234 -4.14 -10.16 -8.45
N LEU A 235 -3.37 -10.69 -7.51
CA LEU A 235 -2.02 -10.20 -7.23
C LEU A 235 -1.05 -10.38 -8.40
N LEU A 236 -1.19 -11.44 -9.20
CA LEU A 236 -0.43 -11.59 -10.46
C LEU A 236 -0.80 -10.54 -11.51
N LYS A 237 -2.06 -10.09 -11.55
CA LYS A 237 -2.49 -8.97 -12.42
C LYS A 237 -1.93 -7.64 -11.93
N LEU A 238 -1.92 -7.42 -10.62
CA LEU A 238 -1.25 -6.27 -10.01
C LEU A 238 0.24 -6.26 -10.37
N ARG A 239 0.93 -7.41 -10.24
CA ARG A 239 2.33 -7.56 -10.65
C ARG A 239 2.55 -7.14 -12.10
N ALA A 240 1.76 -7.69 -13.02
CA ALA A 240 1.87 -7.38 -14.44
C ALA A 240 1.60 -5.88 -14.72
N HIS A 241 0.69 -5.26 -13.97
CA HIS A 241 0.44 -3.83 -14.06
C HIS A 241 1.66 -3.01 -13.59
N LEU A 242 2.24 -3.35 -12.43
CA LEU A 242 3.41 -2.66 -11.88
C LEU A 242 4.62 -2.75 -12.80
N GLU A 243 4.86 -3.92 -13.40
CA GLU A 243 5.91 -4.12 -14.42
C GLU A 243 5.65 -3.28 -15.68
N LYS A 244 4.39 -3.17 -16.10
CA LYS A 244 4.00 -2.36 -17.26
C LYS A 244 4.20 -0.87 -17.00
N VAL A 245 3.72 -0.34 -15.88
CA VAL A 245 3.84 1.11 -15.57
C VAL A 245 5.26 1.51 -15.17
N GLY A 246 6.01 0.58 -14.57
CA GLY A 246 7.43 0.72 -14.27
C GLY A 246 8.35 0.48 -15.47
N ALA A 247 7.81 0.18 -16.65
CA ALA A 247 8.61 -0.01 -17.86
C ALA A 247 9.41 1.28 -18.19
N PRO A 248 10.63 1.17 -18.74
CA PRO A 248 11.48 2.32 -19.06
C PRO A 248 10.83 3.38 -19.95
N THR A 249 9.84 2.98 -20.74
CA THR A 249 9.06 3.85 -21.64
C THR A 249 7.92 4.58 -20.93
N GLU A 250 7.27 3.92 -19.96
CA GLU A 250 6.10 4.46 -19.24
C GLU A 250 6.51 5.39 -18.09
N LYS A 251 7.60 5.06 -17.36
CA LYS A 251 8.21 5.91 -16.32
C LYS A 251 7.27 6.28 -15.17
N ARG A 252 6.31 5.41 -14.87
CA ARG A 252 5.27 5.59 -13.83
C ARG A 252 5.39 4.49 -12.78
N TRP A 253 6.57 4.36 -12.19
CA TRP A 253 6.82 3.37 -11.14
C TRP A 253 5.87 3.58 -9.95
N ALA A 254 5.34 2.47 -9.46
CA ALA A 254 4.46 2.39 -8.30
C ALA A 254 4.86 1.17 -7.45
N ILE A 255 4.44 1.15 -6.18
CA ILE A 255 4.60 0.00 -5.27
C ILE A 255 3.22 -0.56 -4.93
N GLY A 256 3.01 -1.86 -5.19
CA GLY A 256 1.81 -2.58 -4.78
C GLY A 256 1.94 -3.12 -3.36
N VAL A 257 0.92 -2.89 -2.54
CA VAL A 257 0.85 -3.37 -1.16
C VAL A 257 -0.41 -4.24 -1.00
N TYR A 258 -0.26 -5.43 -0.44
CA TYR A 258 -1.37 -6.30 -0.07
C TYR A 258 -1.16 -6.84 1.36
N GLY A 259 -2.26 -7.17 2.04
CA GLY A 259 -2.24 -7.69 3.40
C GLY A 259 -2.39 -9.20 3.45
N HIS A 260 -1.84 -9.84 4.48
CA HIS A 260 -2.05 -11.24 4.79
C HIS A 260 -2.15 -11.44 6.31
N SER A 261 -3.22 -12.07 6.80
CA SER A 261 -3.43 -12.33 8.25
C SER A 261 -3.28 -13.79 8.65
N GLY A 262 -3.02 -14.67 7.68
CA GLY A 262 -2.88 -16.11 7.89
C GLY A 262 -1.53 -16.55 8.47
N THR A 263 -1.25 -17.84 8.35
CA THR A 263 0.00 -18.44 8.82
C THR A 263 1.21 -17.98 7.99
N LEU A 264 2.41 -18.04 8.59
CA LEU A 264 3.67 -17.74 7.89
C LEU A 264 3.81 -18.56 6.60
N ALA A 265 3.51 -19.87 6.64
CA ALA A 265 3.64 -20.75 5.47
C ALA A 265 2.77 -20.30 4.29
N THR A 266 1.54 -19.84 4.57
CA THR A 266 0.66 -19.31 3.52
C THR A 266 1.15 -17.98 2.97
N ALA A 267 1.70 -17.10 3.82
CA ALA A 267 2.22 -15.80 3.42
C ALA A 267 3.46 -15.95 2.52
N THR A 268 4.43 -16.78 2.93
CA THR A 268 5.68 -16.99 2.17
C THR A 268 5.44 -17.72 0.86
N THR A 269 4.48 -18.66 0.82
CA THR A 269 4.07 -19.32 -0.43
C THR A 269 3.52 -18.31 -1.43
N LEU A 270 2.66 -17.39 -1.00
CA LEU A 270 2.09 -16.37 -1.86
C LEU A 270 3.15 -15.37 -2.34
N ALA A 271 3.99 -14.86 -1.42
CA ALA A 271 5.08 -13.94 -1.75
C ALA A 271 6.07 -14.55 -2.75
N GLY A 272 6.45 -15.81 -2.56
CA GLY A 272 7.35 -16.53 -3.46
C GLY A 272 6.81 -16.73 -4.89
N LYS A 273 5.49 -16.79 -5.07
CA LYS A 273 4.86 -16.83 -6.40
C LYS A 273 4.87 -15.48 -7.11
N LEU A 274 4.87 -14.39 -6.35
CA LEU A 274 4.86 -13.03 -6.87
C LEU A 274 6.28 -12.59 -7.23
N ASN A 275 7.23 -12.75 -6.30
CA ASN A 275 8.66 -12.47 -6.42
C ASN A 275 8.97 -11.23 -7.27
N ASN A 276 8.52 -10.06 -6.81
CA ASN A 276 8.59 -8.81 -7.56
C ASN A 276 9.08 -7.64 -6.68
N GLY A 277 10.01 -6.85 -7.24
CA GLY A 277 10.65 -5.72 -6.55
C GLY A 277 9.77 -4.48 -6.38
N PHE A 278 8.54 -4.48 -6.91
CA PHE A 278 7.55 -3.42 -6.72
C PHE A 278 6.38 -3.88 -5.86
N MET A 279 6.43 -5.07 -5.26
CA MET A 279 5.34 -5.61 -4.46
C MET A 279 5.76 -5.87 -3.02
N LEU A 280 4.86 -5.59 -2.07
CA LEU A 280 5.07 -5.79 -0.64
C LEU A 280 3.90 -6.56 -0.02
N CYS A 281 4.23 -7.54 0.82
CA CYS A 281 3.28 -8.32 1.61
C CYS A 281 3.29 -7.85 3.06
N ALA A 282 2.27 -7.11 3.50
CA ALA A 282 2.10 -6.75 4.90
C ALA A 282 1.50 -7.94 5.66
N TRP A 283 2.27 -8.57 6.54
CA TRP A 283 1.84 -9.78 7.25
C TRP A 283 1.66 -9.53 8.75
N TYR A 284 0.43 -9.70 9.24
CA TYR A 284 0.13 -9.66 10.67
C TYR A 284 -0.76 -10.83 11.07
N ARG A 285 -0.16 -11.88 11.63
CA ARG A 285 -0.87 -13.12 11.95
C ARG A 285 -1.96 -12.89 13.01
N GLY A 286 -3.16 -13.38 12.72
CA GLY A 286 -4.26 -13.43 13.69
C GLY A 286 -4.84 -12.08 14.10
N THR A 287 -4.49 -10.99 13.40
CA THR A 287 -5.16 -9.70 13.58
C THR A 287 -6.67 -9.83 13.31
N PRO A 288 -7.53 -9.16 14.11
CA PRO A 288 -8.96 -9.07 13.82
C PRO A 288 -9.27 -8.17 12.61
N SER A 289 -8.32 -7.36 12.14
CA SER A 289 -8.45 -6.55 10.92
C SER A 289 -8.46 -7.43 9.67
N LEU A 290 -9.22 -7.01 8.67
CA LEU A 290 -9.23 -7.67 7.38
C LEU A 290 -7.90 -7.41 6.63
N PRO A 291 -7.47 -8.32 5.74
CA PRO A 291 -6.29 -8.12 4.90
C PRO A 291 -6.30 -6.81 4.11
N CYS A 292 -7.48 -6.35 3.67
CA CYS A 292 -7.64 -5.09 2.96
C CYS A 292 -7.36 -3.85 3.84
N GLU A 293 -7.78 -3.87 5.10
CA GLU A 293 -7.48 -2.82 6.09
C GLU A 293 -5.96 -2.76 6.34
N LEU A 294 -5.32 -3.92 6.49
CA LEU A 294 -3.87 -4.03 6.67
C LEU A 294 -3.10 -3.46 5.48
N ALA A 295 -3.52 -3.78 4.24
CA ALA A 295 -2.92 -3.22 3.03
C ALA A 295 -3.04 -1.69 2.98
N ALA A 296 -4.23 -1.17 3.31
CA ALA A 296 -4.52 0.26 3.28
C ALA A 296 -3.72 1.03 4.35
N ALA A 297 -3.66 0.53 5.58
CA ALA A 297 -2.88 1.13 6.66
C ALA A 297 -1.39 1.18 6.34
N PHE A 298 -0.84 0.06 5.85
CA PHE A 298 0.58 -0.04 5.52
C PHE A 298 0.94 0.90 4.35
N ALA A 299 0.10 0.95 3.31
CA ALA A 299 0.29 1.87 2.19
C ALA A 299 0.24 3.35 2.62
N SER A 300 -0.71 3.72 3.47
CA SER A 300 -0.82 5.08 4.03
C SER A 300 0.37 5.49 4.89
N VAL A 301 0.85 4.59 5.75
CA VAL A 301 2.04 4.84 6.61
C VAL A 301 3.30 4.95 5.75
N MET A 302 3.45 4.10 4.73
CA MET A 302 4.54 4.22 3.75
C MET A 302 4.48 5.54 2.97
N ALA A 303 3.28 6.04 2.66
CA ALA A 303 3.09 7.33 1.99
C ALA A 303 3.46 8.53 2.88
N SER A 304 3.37 8.37 4.22
CA SER A 304 3.64 9.43 5.19
C SER A 304 5.11 9.82 5.29
N GLU A 305 6.01 8.89 4.97
CA GLU A 305 7.45 9.13 4.98
C GLU A 305 7.87 9.62 3.59
N GLU A 306 8.01 10.93 3.41
CA GLU A 306 8.36 11.50 2.10
C GLU A 306 9.84 11.29 1.74
N ASP A 307 10.70 11.02 2.72
CA ASP A 307 12.08 10.63 2.46
C ASP A 307 12.12 9.17 1.93
N PRO A 308 12.57 8.94 0.68
CA PRO A 308 12.61 7.61 0.12
C PRO A 308 13.64 6.68 0.77
N ALA A 309 14.73 7.21 1.35
CA ALA A 309 15.82 6.43 1.93
C ALA A 309 15.58 6.07 3.40
N ARG A 310 14.62 6.75 4.06
CA ARG A 310 14.36 6.57 5.49
C ARG A 310 13.64 5.25 5.79
N PRO A 311 14.16 4.42 6.72
CA PRO A 311 13.52 3.17 7.12
C PRO A 311 12.15 3.37 7.75
N LEU A 312 11.23 2.44 7.46
CA LEU A 312 9.86 2.43 8.00
C LEU A 312 9.73 1.63 9.30
N ASN A 313 10.85 1.22 9.89
CA ASN A 313 10.87 0.39 11.10
C ASN A 313 10.15 1.11 12.26
N THR A 314 9.41 0.35 13.07
CA THR A 314 8.66 0.81 14.25
C THR A 314 7.52 1.78 13.99
N LEU A 315 7.25 2.15 12.73
CA LEU A 315 6.10 2.98 12.41
C LEU A 315 4.80 2.25 12.75
N ALA A 316 3.92 2.97 13.44
CA ALA A 316 2.66 2.44 13.93
C ALA A 316 1.64 2.35 12.78
N LEU A 317 0.91 1.22 12.73
CA LEU A 317 -0.24 1.04 11.86
C LEU A 317 -1.50 1.37 12.65
N GLU A 318 -1.79 2.67 12.81
CA GLU A 318 -2.99 3.11 13.51
C GLU A 318 -4.25 2.62 12.79
N GLY A 319 -5.26 2.21 13.56
CA GLY A 319 -6.48 1.62 13.03
C GLY A 319 -6.40 0.11 12.76
N ILE A 320 -5.25 -0.55 12.94
CA ILE A 320 -5.13 -2.02 12.86
C ILE A 320 -5.31 -2.65 14.25
N GLY A 321 -6.17 -3.66 14.31
CA GLY A 321 -6.45 -4.41 15.52
C GLY A 321 -5.32 -5.33 15.93
N LEU A 322 -5.13 -5.51 17.24
CA LEU A 322 -4.04 -6.30 17.77
C LEU A 322 -4.35 -7.80 17.72
N CYS A 323 -3.33 -8.60 17.43
CA CYS A 323 -3.42 -10.05 17.53
C CYS A 323 -3.48 -10.52 18.99
N ASP A 324 -4.02 -11.71 19.23
CA ASP A 324 -4.02 -12.31 20.56
C ASP A 324 -2.59 -12.69 20.95
N SER A 325 -2.32 -12.85 22.27
CA SER A 325 -0.97 -13.18 22.74
C SER A 325 -0.39 -14.48 22.14
N LYS A 326 -1.24 -15.42 21.71
CA LYS A 326 -0.82 -16.69 21.09
C LYS A 326 -0.33 -16.54 19.64
N ASP A 327 -0.72 -15.45 18.98
CA ASP A 327 -0.46 -15.19 17.56
C ASP A 327 0.72 -14.22 17.35
N LYS A 328 1.19 -13.60 18.44
CA LYS A 328 2.40 -12.78 18.48
C LYS A 328 3.58 -13.56 17.91
N THR A 329 4.26 -12.94 16.95
CA THR A 329 5.35 -13.54 16.21
C THR A 329 6.63 -13.52 17.02
N MET A 330 7.40 -14.61 17.00
CA MET A 330 8.71 -14.67 17.63
C MET A 330 9.80 -14.21 16.65
N ARG A 331 10.96 -13.80 17.17
CA ARG A 331 12.10 -13.37 16.33
C ARG A 331 12.43 -14.35 15.20
N THR A 332 12.53 -15.64 15.50
CA THR A 332 12.83 -16.67 14.48
C THR A 332 11.80 -16.71 13.35
N GLU A 333 10.53 -16.46 13.65
CA GLU A 333 9.48 -16.43 12.64
C GLU A 333 9.51 -15.14 11.81
N GLN A 334 9.82 -14.01 12.45
CA GLN A 334 9.99 -12.74 11.75
C GLN A 334 11.21 -12.78 10.81
N GLU A 335 12.34 -13.34 11.25
CA GLU A 335 13.53 -13.55 10.40
C GLU A 335 13.20 -14.46 9.21
N ASN A 336 12.41 -15.53 9.43
CA ASN A 336 11.96 -16.41 8.36
C ASN A 336 11.01 -15.70 7.37
N ALA A 337 10.10 -14.85 7.86
CA ALA A 337 9.26 -14.02 7.01
C ALA A 337 10.11 -13.09 6.13
N LEU A 338 11.10 -12.43 6.73
CA LEU A 338 11.99 -11.50 6.04
C LEU A 338 12.82 -12.20 4.95
N TYR A 339 13.36 -13.38 5.26
CA TYR A 339 14.13 -14.17 4.28
C TYR A 339 13.28 -14.67 3.09
N ASN A 340 11.96 -14.68 3.24
CA ASN A 340 11.01 -15.15 2.21
C ASN A 340 10.14 -14.02 1.63
N GLY A 341 10.58 -12.76 1.72
CA GLY A 341 9.93 -11.65 1.01
C GLY A 341 8.60 -11.21 1.63
N VAL A 342 8.43 -11.40 2.94
CA VAL A 342 7.23 -11.00 3.68
C VAL A 342 7.60 -9.96 4.73
N ALA A 343 6.93 -8.79 4.71
CA ALA A 343 7.14 -7.72 5.68
C ALA A 343 6.31 -7.99 6.96
N PRO A 344 6.94 -8.38 8.08
CA PRO A 344 6.20 -8.68 9.29
C PRO A 344 5.75 -7.40 10.00
N VAL A 345 4.56 -7.48 10.57
CA VAL A 345 4.02 -6.54 11.55
C VAL A 345 3.98 -7.23 12.90
N GLU A 346 4.35 -6.50 13.94
CA GLU A 346 4.32 -7.00 15.31
C GLU A 346 3.47 -6.12 16.22
N THR A 347 3.05 -6.66 17.36
CA THR A 347 2.53 -5.83 18.45
C THR A 347 3.70 -5.14 19.13
N SER A 348 3.59 -3.83 19.33
CA SER A 348 4.58 -3.04 20.05
C SER A 348 4.88 -3.61 21.46
N PRO A 349 6.07 -3.35 22.02
CA PRO A 349 6.44 -3.88 23.34
C PRO A 349 5.50 -3.48 24.49
N ASP A 350 4.89 -2.29 24.39
CA ASP A 350 3.89 -1.79 25.35
C ASP A 350 2.49 -2.42 25.16
N GLY A 351 2.31 -3.23 24.11
CA GLY A 351 1.04 -3.87 23.79
C GLY A 351 -0.04 -2.95 23.24
N SER A 352 0.30 -1.70 22.86
CA SER A 352 -0.70 -0.68 22.52
C SER A 352 -1.02 -0.59 21.03
N ARG A 353 -0.10 -0.98 20.14
CA ARG A 353 -0.22 -0.75 18.69
C ARG A 353 0.40 -1.87 17.87
N ALA A 354 -0.04 -1.99 16.61
CA ALA A 354 0.67 -2.76 15.60
C ALA A 354 1.75 -1.88 14.97
N GLN A 355 2.94 -2.41 14.72
CA GLN A 355 4.06 -1.66 14.15
C GLN A 355 4.83 -2.48 13.10
N ILE A 356 5.42 -1.78 12.14
CA ILE A 356 6.24 -2.39 11.08
C ILE A 356 7.57 -2.86 11.69
N VAL A 357 7.96 -4.12 11.47
CA VAL A 357 9.29 -4.62 11.86
C VAL A 357 10.34 -4.13 10.86
N ARG A 358 10.15 -4.49 9.58
CA ARG A 358 10.93 -4.02 8.44
C ARG A 358 10.07 -4.13 7.18
N ALA A 359 10.08 -3.09 6.35
CA ALA A 359 9.35 -3.09 5.10
C ALA A 359 10.25 -3.63 3.97
N ILE A 360 9.91 -4.82 3.47
CA ILE A 360 10.63 -5.47 2.36
C ILE A 360 9.68 -5.81 1.23
N THR A 361 10.22 -5.93 0.02
CA THR A 361 9.48 -6.40 -1.14
C THR A 361 9.38 -7.93 -1.15
N THR A 362 8.57 -8.46 -2.06
CA THR A 362 8.47 -9.91 -2.30
C THR A 362 9.67 -10.46 -3.09
N TYR A 363 10.59 -9.62 -3.55
CA TYR A 363 11.74 -10.03 -4.35
C TYR A 363 12.84 -10.67 -3.49
N THR A 364 13.11 -11.94 -3.74
CA THR A 364 14.16 -12.71 -3.04
C THR A 364 15.05 -13.50 -4.00
N LYS A 365 14.64 -13.63 -5.26
CA LYS A 365 15.34 -14.46 -6.26
C LYS A 365 15.33 -13.80 -7.63
N THR A 366 16.42 -14.00 -8.37
CA THR A 366 16.50 -13.71 -9.80
C THR A 366 15.57 -14.62 -10.62
N ALA A 367 15.37 -14.30 -11.90
CA ALA A 367 14.63 -15.14 -12.85
C ALA A 367 15.21 -16.56 -12.99
N ASN A 368 16.50 -16.76 -12.70
CA ASN A 368 17.16 -18.06 -12.73
C ASN A 368 17.04 -18.83 -11.40
N GLY A 369 16.33 -18.27 -10.41
CA GLY A 369 16.12 -18.90 -9.09
C GLY A 369 17.26 -18.69 -8.09
N THR A 370 18.33 -17.97 -8.47
CA THR A 370 19.43 -17.60 -7.56
C THR A 370 18.97 -16.55 -6.56
N ALA A 371 19.32 -16.71 -5.28
CA ALA A 371 19.03 -15.72 -4.24
C ALA A 371 19.63 -14.34 -4.60
N ASP A 372 18.83 -13.30 -4.47
CA ASP A 372 19.19 -11.93 -4.79
C ASP A 372 18.38 -10.96 -3.92
N GLU A 373 19.10 -10.10 -3.21
CA GLU A 373 18.54 -9.15 -2.24
C GLU A 373 18.58 -7.70 -2.78
N SER A 374 18.96 -7.49 -4.04
CA SER A 374 19.16 -6.15 -4.63
C SER A 374 17.93 -5.24 -4.58
N LEU A 375 16.73 -5.81 -4.63
CA LEU A 375 15.45 -5.10 -4.52
C LEU A 375 14.65 -5.54 -3.28
N LEU A 376 15.30 -6.19 -2.31
CA LEU A 376 14.63 -6.69 -1.11
C LEU A 376 14.10 -5.54 -0.26
N ASP A 377 14.90 -4.50 -0.01
CA ASP A 377 14.45 -3.39 0.81
C ASP A 377 13.56 -2.42 0.03
N VAL A 378 12.42 -2.05 0.61
CA VAL A 378 11.52 -1.09 -0.04
C VAL A 378 12.16 0.29 -0.17
N THR A 379 13.03 0.68 0.77
CA THR A 379 13.73 1.98 0.75
C THR A 379 14.67 2.07 -0.47
N THR A 380 15.39 1.00 -0.80
CA THR A 380 16.21 0.93 -2.01
C THR A 380 15.38 1.20 -3.27
N VAL A 381 14.22 0.55 -3.38
CA VAL A 381 13.33 0.72 -4.54
C VAL A 381 12.76 2.14 -4.60
N ARG A 382 12.31 2.70 -3.47
CA ARG A 382 11.77 4.06 -3.38
C ARG A 382 12.84 5.10 -3.76
N THR A 383 14.08 4.92 -3.32
CA THR A 383 15.19 5.80 -3.66
C THR A 383 15.50 5.76 -5.15
N LEU A 384 15.57 4.57 -5.76
CA LEU A 384 15.79 4.45 -7.20
C LEU A 384 14.66 5.09 -8.03
N ILE A 385 13.41 4.95 -7.60
CA ILE A 385 12.27 5.62 -8.23
C ILE A 385 12.42 7.15 -8.13
N TYR A 386 12.76 7.66 -6.95
CA TYR A 386 12.91 9.10 -6.72
C TYR A 386 14.05 9.71 -7.55
N VAL A 387 15.23 9.09 -7.52
CA VAL A 387 16.40 9.54 -8.28
C VAL A 387 16.11 9.53 -9.79
N SER A 388 15.43 8.48 -10.27
CA SER A 388 15.00 8.39 -11.67
C SER A 388 14.05 9.52 -12.05
N LYS A 389 13.02 9.78 -11.23
CA LYS A 389 12.06 10.89 -11.44
C LYS A 389 12.78 12.24 -11.45
N ALA A 390 13.67 12.49 -10.50
CA ALA A 390 14.44 13.73 -10.39
C ALA A 390 15.32 13.98 -11.62
N CYS A 391 16.05 12.95 -12.08
CA CYS A 391 16.91 13.05 -13.26
C CYS A 391 16.09 13.29 -14.54
N ILE A 392 15.00 12.52 -14.75
CA ILE A 392 14.12 12.66 -15.91
C ILE A 392 13.51 14.07 -15.96
N GLN A 393 12.97 14.55 -14.84
CA GLN A 393 12.38 15.88 -14.74
C GLN A 393 13.41 16.98 -15.02
N ARG A 394 14.64 16.84 -14.49
CA ARG A 394 15.71 17.80 -14.74
C ARG A 394 16.05 17.88 -16.23
N VAL A 395 16.25 16.73 -16.87
CA VAL A 395 16.58 16.69 -18.31
C VAL A 395 15.44 17.25 -19.15
N ALA A 396 14.19 16.88 -18.86
CA ALA A 396 13.02 17.35 -19.59
C ALA A 396 12.82 18.87 -19.51
N LEU A 397 13.02 19.48 -18.33
CA LEU A 397 12.89 20.93 -18.14
C LEU A 397 14.04 21.71 -18.81
N ARG A 398 15.25 21.16 -18.78
CA ARG A 398 16.47 21.85 -19.23
C ARG A 398 16.71 21.71 -20.73
N PHE A 399 16.31 20.58 -21.32
CA PHE A 399 16.64 20.21 -22.69
C PHE A 399 15.43 19.76 -23.55
N PRO A 400 14.24 20.42 -23.51
CA PRO A 400 13.03 19.92 -24.18
C PRO A 400 13.11 19.90 -25.72
N ARG A 401 13.88 20.82 -26.30
CA ARG A 401 14.06 20.97 -27.77
C ARG A 401 15.51 21.34 -28.11
N GLU A 402 16.44 20.87 -27.28
CA GLU A 402 17.87 21.18 -27.47
C GLU A 402 18.40 20.47 -28.71
N LYS A 403 19.30 21.13 -29.44
CA LYS A 403 20.02 20.47 -30.54
C LYS A 403 21.08 19.54 -29.95
N LEU A 404 21.20 18.32 -30.47
CA LEU A 404 22.29 17.42 -30.12
C LEU A 404 23.59 17.88 -30.82
N SER A 405 24.26 18.85 -30.21
CA SER A 405 25.57 19.37 -30.62
C SER A 405 26.69 18.73 -29.78
N ASP A 406 27.96 18.96 -30.12
CA ASP A 406 29.09 18.37 -29.36
C ASP A 406 29.17 18.89 -27.93
N LYS A 407 28.51 20.04 -27.65
CA LYS A 407 28.42 20.64 -26.31
C LYS A 407 27.29 20.05 -25.46
N THR A 408 26.33 19.38 -26.08
CA THR A 408 25.12 18.90 -25.41
C THR A 408 25.40 17.80 -24.37
N PRO A 409 26.23 16.77 -24.66
CA PRO A 409 26.59 15.73 -23.68
C PRO A 409 27.17 16.32 -22.39
N ALA A 410 28.14 17.24 -22.50
CA ALA A 410 28.78 17.87 -21.34
C ALA A 410 27.78 18.70 -20.50
N ARG A 411 26.84 19.39 -21.15
CA ARG A 411 25.77 20.14 -20.47
C ARG A 411 24.80 19.21 -19.73
N VAL A 412 24.39 18.11 -20.36
CA VAL A 412 23.51 17.11 -19.72
C VAL A 412 24.21 16.49 -18.52
N ARG A 413 25.48 16.08 -18.68
CA ARG A 413 26.28 15.54 -17.57
C ARG A 413 26.37 16.51 -16.40
N SER A 414 26.62 17.80 -16.65
CA SER A 414 26.69 18.81 -15.59
C SER A 414 25.37 18.99 -14.84
N GLU A 415 24.22 18.93 -15.51
CA GLU A 415 22.91 19.05 -14.85
C GLU A 415 22.56 17.79 -14.06
N LEU A 416 22.99 16.60 -14.51
CA LEU A 416 22.81 15.35 -13.75
C LEU A 416 23.69 15.32 -12.50
N ILE A 417 24.94 15.78 -12.59
CA ILE A 417 25.82 15.92 -11.40
C ILE A 417 25.15 16.82 -10.36
N ASP A 418 24.61 17.97 -10.75
CA ASP A 418 23.91 18.87 -9.83
C ASP A 418 22.65 18.25 -9.20
N VAL A 419 22.03 17.25 -9.83
CA VAL A 419 20.93 16.48 -9.21
C VAL A 419 21.50 15.47 -8.21
N LEU A 420 22.50 14.69 -8.59
CA LEU A 420 23.09 13.66 -7.73
C LEU A 420 23.73 14.25 -6.49
N MET A 421 24.48 15.36 -6.62
CA MET A 421 25.08 16.05 -5.47
C MET A 421 24.01 16.56 -4.50
N ARG A 422 22.85 17.02 -4.99
CA ARG A 422 21.72 17.39 -4.09
C ARG A 422 21.07 16.18 -3.43
N CYS A 423 21.02 15.04 -4.11
CA CYS A 423 20.56 13.81 -3.47
C CYS A 423 21.53 13.37 -2.36
N GLU A 424 22.83 13.60 -2.52
CA GLU A 424 23.83 13.37 -1.48
C GLU A 424 23.70 14.34 -0.31
N GLU A 425 23.46 15.63 -0.57
CA GLU A 425 23.17 16.63 0.48
C GLU A 425 21.95 16.28 1.35
N LEU A 426 21.00 15.51 0.80
CA LEU A 426 19.80 15.03 1.50
C LEU A 426 19.95 13.59 2.03
N GLU A 427 21.14 13.00 1.98
CA GLU A 427 21.40 11.61 2.43
C GLU A 427 20.54 10.55 1.71
N ILE A 428 20.14 10.82 0.46
CA ILE A 428 19.41 9.87 -0.40
C ILE A 428 20.40 8.98 -1.17
N LEU A 429 21.51 9.57 -1.64
CA LEU A 429 22.63 8.88 -2.27
C LEU A 429 23.90 9.12 -1.47
N GLU A 430 24.89 8.23 -1.58
CA GLU A 430 26.21 8.41 -1.00
C GLU A 430 27.32 8.33 -2.05
N GLN A 431 28.51 8.81 -1.68
CA GLN A 431 29.73 8.69 -2.47
C GLN A 431 29.58 9.18 -3.92
N VAL A 432 28.81 10.24 -4.15
CA VAL A 432 28.52 10.73 -5.51
C VAL A 432 29.81 11.20 -6.18
N GLU A 433 30.67 11.92 -5.46
CA GLU A 433 31.97 12.37 -5.97
C GLU A 433 32.87 11.21 -6.41
N ALA A 434 32.95 10.14 -5.61
CA ALA A 434 33.74 8.95 -5.93
C ALA A 434 33.17 8.21 -7.16
N ASN A 435 31.85 8.26 -7.34
CA ASN A 435 31.14 7.62 -8.44
C ASN A 435 31.07 8.47 -9.72
N LEU A 436 31.51 9.74 -9.73
CA LEU A 436 31.50 10.61 -10.92
C LEU A 436 32.16 10.02 -12.18
N PRO A 437 33.26 9.24 -12.11
CA PRO A 437 33.83 8.58 -13.29
C PRO A 437 32.86 7.58 -13.94
N ASN A 438 31.93 7.00 -13.17
CA ASN A 438 30.93 6.05 -13.65
C ASN A 438 29.69 6.74 -14.26
N LEU A 439 29.53 8.05 -14.08
CA LEU A 439 28.50 8.86 -14.75
C LEU A 439 28.92 9.14 -16.20
N ILE A 440 28.39 8.34 -17.11
CA ILE A 440 28.69 8.37 -18.54
C ILE A 440 27.55 9.06 -19.28
N VAL A 441 27.89 10.00 -20.16
CA VAL A 441 26.97 10.66 -21.08
C VAL A 441 27.61 10.73 -22.45
N GLU A 442 27.14 9.94 -23.41
CA GLU A 442 27.74 9.82 -24.73
C GLU A 442 26.70 9.75 -25.86
N ARG A 443 27.13 9.89 -27.11
CA ARG A 443 26.24 9.72 -28.26
C ARG A 443 26.10 8.26 -28.59
N ASP A 444 24.87 7.86 -28.92
CA ASP A 444 24.60 6.53 -29.41
C ASP A 444 25.27 6.33 -30.78
N LYS A 445 25.85 5.14 -31.00
CA LYS A 445 26.58 4.79 -32.23
C LYS A 445 25.66 4.38 -33.40
N GLN A 446 24.43 3.96 -33.10
CA GLN A 446 23.43 3.49 -34.06
C GLN A 446 22.39 4.60 -34.36
N ASN A 447 21.97 5.34 -33.34
CA ASN A 447 21.01 6.43 -33.45
C ASN A 447 21.70 7.78 -33.25
N VAL A 448 22.01 8.43 -34.36
CA VAL A 448 22.67 9.76 -34.39
C VAL A 448 21.92 10.87 -33.65
N ASN A 449 20.63 10.66 -33.33
CA ASN A 449 19.79 11.61 -32.61
C ASN A 449 19.60 11.25 -31.12
N MET A 450 20.32 10.26 -30.59
CA MET A 450 20.17 9.76 -29.22
C MET A 450 21.43 10.03 -28.38
N LEU A 451 21.19 10.24 -27.09
CA LEU A 451 22.20 10.40 -26.06
C LEU A 451 22.03 9.28 -25.02
N ASP A 452 23.09 8.53 -24.80
CA ASP A 452 23.14 7.46 -23.82
C ASP A 452 23.63 8.01 -22.49
N VAL A 453 22.95 7.63 -21.40
CA VAL A 453 23.26 8.10 -20.05
C VAL A 453 23.30 6.90 -19.12
N ARG A 454 24.42 6.72 -18.42
CA ARG A 454 24.55 5.78 -17.30
C ARG A 454 24.68 6.57 -16.02
N ILE A 455 23.75 6.37 -15.08
CA ILE A 455 23.71 7.07 -13.79
C ILE A 455 24.13 6.08 -12.70
N PRO A 456 25.28 6.29 -12.03
CA PRO A 456 25.62 5.55 -10.83
C PRO A 456 24.77 6.08 -9.67
N SER A 457 24.07 5.18 -8.99
CA SER A 457 23.21 5.51 -7.85
C SER A 457 23.59 4.59 -6.70
N ASP A 458 24.53 5.05 -5.87
CA ASP A 458 24.87 4.38 -4.62
C ASP A 458 23.90 4.85 -3.53
N VAL A 459 23.00 3.95 -3.13
CA VAL A 459 21.84 4.29 -2.31
C VAL A 459 22.24 4.24 -0.84
N VAL A 460 21.91 5.30 -0.10
CA VAL A 460 22.05 5.28 1.37
C VAL A 460 21.11 4.22 1.93
N ASN A 461 21.69 3.23 2.58
CA ASN A 461 20.94 2.10 3.12
C ASN A 461 20.34 2.40 4.48
N GLY A 462 19.20 1.77 4.76
CA GLY A 462 18.57 1.82 6.06
C GLY A 462 19.42 1.19 7.17
N LEU A 463 19.60 1.90 8.29
CA LEU A 463 20.23 1.33 9.47
C LEU A 463 19.25 0.41 10.23
N HIS A 464 19.22 -0.87 9.85
CA HIS A 464 18.30 -1.84 10.47
C HIS A 464 18.88 -2.58 11.68
N VAL A 465 20.21 -2.79 11.73
CA VAL A 465 20.87 -3.57 12.78
C VAL A 465 22.17 -2.91 13.20
N VAL A 466 22.35 -2.71 14.51
CA VAL A 466 23.62 -2.30 15.11
C VAL A 466 24.17 -3.45 15.94
N GLY A 467 25.32 -4.01 15.53
CA GLY A 467 26.05 -4.99 16.33
C GLY A 467 27.01 -4.28 17.27
N MET A 468 26.99 -4.63 18.56
CA MET A 468 27.89 -4.06 19.57
C MET A 468 28.50 -5.19 20.42
N VAL A 469 29.80 -5.08 20.70
CA VAL A 469 30.53 -5.95 21.63
C VAL A 469 31.04 -5.06 22.77
N VAL A 470 30.84 -5.50 24.01
CA VAL A 470 31.31 -4.79 25.20
C VAL A 470 32.36 -5.65 25.89
N ASP A 471 33.61 -5.20 25.87
CA ASP A 471 34.71 -5.89 26.54
C ASP A 471 34.74 -5.52 28.03
N LEU A 472 34.76 -6.55 28.87
CA LEU A 472 34.96 -6.39 30.31
C LEU A 472 36.47 -6.37 30.59
N TYR A 473 36.95 -5.23 31.11
CA TYR A 473 38.27 -5.12 31.72
C TYR A 473 38.09 -5.04 33.25
N LEU A 474 38.81 -5.89 33.99
CA LEU A 474 38.83 -5.94 35.45
C LEU A 474 40.11 -5.34 36.02
#